data_AF-A0A1U8PRM4-F1
#
_entry.id   AF-A0A1U8PRM4-F1
#
_cell.length_a   1.000
_cell.length_b   1.000
_cell.length_c   1.000
_cell.angle_alpha   90.00
_cell.angle_beta   90.00
_cell.angle_gamma   90.00
#
_symmetry.space_group_name_H-M   'P 1'
#
loop_
_entity.id
_entity.type
_entity.pdbx_description
1 polymer ?
#
loop_
_entity_poly.entity_id
_entity_poly.type
_entity_poly.pdbx_seq_one_letter_code
_entity_poly.pdbx_strand_id
1 'polypeptide(L)'
;MAPYEALYGRKYRTPLYWIELIENQIHGVDLVKEAEEKVKVIRNCLKAASNKQKSYADLRRKEIKLEVGDKYRSDPSHVIKPTEVEILPNMTYSEDLVKILAREVKQQRNKSIPLVKVLW
;
A
#
# COMPACT_ATOMS: atom_id res chain seq x y z
N MET A 1 30.76 54.13 -43.68
CA MET A 1 29.30 53.99 -43.47
C MET A 1 29.04 54.27 -42.01
N ALA A 2 28.26 55.30 -41.67
CA ALA A 2 27.94 55.57 -40.26
C ALA A 2 27.00 54.47 -39.72
N PRO A 3 27.20 53.97 -38.49
CA PRO A 3 26.35 52.94 -37.90
C PRO A 3 24.91 53.47 -37.74
N TYR A 4 23.91 52.58 -37.95
CA TYR A 4 22.48 52.89 -37.97
C TYR A 4 22.01 53.75 -36.78
N GLU A 5 22.59 53.54 -35.60
CA GLU A 5 22.26 54.28 -34.37
C GLU A 5 22.64 55.77 -34.44
N ALA A 6 23.73 56.10 -35.13
CA ALA A 6 24.16 57.48 -35.34
C ALA A 6 23.28 58.21 -36.39
N LEU A 7 22.67 57.44 -37.32
CA LEU A 7 21.79 57.98 -38.36
C LEU A 7 20.38 58.27 -37.85
N TYR A 8 19.85 57.41 -36.99
CA TYR A 8 18.44 57.47 -36.57
C TYR A 8 18.24 57.72 -35.06
N GLY A 9 19.32 57.82 -34.28
CA GLY A 9 19.26 58.14 -32.85
C GLY A 9 18.53 57.10 -31.99
N ARG A 10 18.20 55.93 -32.55
CA ARG A 10 17.50 54.84 -31.85
C ARG A 10 18.43 53.64 -31.69
N LYS A 11 18.53 53.14 -30.46
CA LYS A 11 19.26 51.90 -30.15
C LYS A 11 18.63 50.74 -30.91
N TYR A 12 19.45 49.90 -31.55
CA TYR A 12 18.95 48.71 -32.21
C TYR A 12 18.35 47.76 -31.16
N ARG A 13 17.13 47.24 -31.39
CA ARG A 13 16.60 46.12 -30.59
C ARG A 13 17.20 44.84 -31.16
N THR A 14 18.31 44.38 -30.59
CA THR A 14 18.91 43.10 -30.98
C THR A 14 17.90 41.98 -30.71
N PRO A 15 17.63 41.06 -31.66
CA PRO A 15 16.63 39.99 -31.50
C PRO A 15 17.00 38.88 -30.50
N LEU A 16 17.87 39.16 -29.52
CA LEU A 16 18.39 38.18 -28.55
C LEU A 16 17.28 37.41 -27.81
N TYR A 17 16.11 38.04 -27.64
CA TYR A 17 14.92 37.45 -27.04
C TYR A 17 14.41 36.18 -27.74
N TRP A 18 14.62 36.04 -29.06
CA TRP A 18 14.13 34.87 -29.80
C TRP A 18 14.92 33.58 -29.50
N ILE A 19 16.21 33.70 -29.17
CA ILE A 19 17.06 32.55 -28.84
C ILE A 19 16.69 32.00 -27.46
N GLU A 20 16.56 32.90 -26.48
CA GLU A 20 16.16 32.55 -25.11
C GLU A 20 14.77 31.89 -25.06
N LEU A 21 13.84 32.30 -25.94
CA LEU A 21 12.49 31.74 -25.97
C LEU A 21 12.45 30.33 -26.58
N ILE A 22 13.34 30.05 -27.55
CA ILE A 22 13.49 28.71 -28.16
C ILE A 22 14.13 27.74 -27.16
N GLU A 23 15.18 28.15 -26.44
CA GLU A 23 15.87 27.30 -25.46
C GLU A 23 14.94 26.88 -24.31
N ASN A 24 14.13 27.80 -23.79
CA ASN A 24 13.14 27.51 -22.75
C ASN A 24 12.00 26.61 -23.26
N GLN A 25 11.63 26.74 -24.55
CA GLN A 25 10.61 25.89 -25.17
C GLN A 25 11.09 24.45 -25.34
N ILE A 26 12.38 24.23 -25.62
CA ILE A 26 12.99 22.90 -25.69
C ILE A 26 13.00 22.24 -24.31
N HIS A 27 13.41 22.99 -23.27
CA HIS A 27 13.40 22.48 -21.90
C HIS A 27 11.99 22.11 -21.40
N GLY A 28 10.97 22.86 -21.84
CA GLY A 28 9.57 22.55 -21.55
C GLY A 28 9.11 21.22 -22.17
N VAL A 29 9.58 20.87 -23.37
CA VAL A 29 9.22 19.61 -24.04
C VAL A 29 9.81 18.40 -23.30
N ASP A 30 11.02 18.50 -22.80
CA ASP A 30 11.66 17.42 -22.05
C ASP A 30 10.97 17.17 -20.70
N LEU A 31 10.58 18.23 -20.00
CA LEU A 31 9.76 18.14 -18.78
C LEU A 31 8.39 17.50 -19.03
N VAL A 32 7.76 17.80 -20.16
CA VAL A 32 6.47 17.20 -20.55
C VAL A 32 6.62 15.70 -20.82
N LYS A 33 7.67 15.29 -21.52
CA LYS A 33 7.97 13.86 -21.77
C LYS A 33 8.21 13.11 -20.45
N GLU A 34 9.02 13.69 -19.55
CA GLU A 34 9.29 13.10 -18.24
C GLU A 34 8.00 12.96 -17.40
N ALA A 35 7.13 13.98 -17.45
CA ALA A 35 5.83 13.93 -16.78
C ALA A 35 4.92 12.85 -17.38
N GLU A 36 4.90 12.70 -18.70
CA GLU A 36 4.11 11.67 -19.39
C GLU A 36 4.56 10.25 -19.01
N GLU A 37 5.88 10.01 -18.94
CA GLU A 37 6.45 8.75 -18.47
C GLU A 37 6.03 8.44 -17.03
N LYS A 38 6.13 9.41 -16.13
CA LYS A 38 5.69 9.27 -14.72
C LYS A 38 4.20 8.97 -14.62
N VAL A 39 3.35 9.66 -15.39
CA VAL A 39 1.90 9.40 -15.44
C VAL A 39 1.61 7.98 -15.94
N LYS A 40 2.36 7.51 -16.95
CA LYS A 40 2.24 6.15 -17.48
C LYS A 40 2.58 5.10 -16.42
N VAL A 41 3.63 5.31 -15.63
CA VAL A 41 3.99 4.43 -14.50
C VAL A 41 2.87 4.39 -13.47
N ILE A 42 2.34 5.53 -13.04
CA ILE A 42 1.24 5.60 -12.05
C ILE A 42 0.00 4.84 -12.55
N ARG A 43 -0.40 5.05 -13.81
CA ARG A 43 -1.53 4.33 -14.42
C ARG A 43 -1.32 2.82 -14.43
N ASN A 44 -0.11 2.36 -14.77
CA ASN A 44 0.21 0.94 -14.75
C ASN A 44 0.15 0.35 -13.35
N CYS A 45 0.69 1.05 -12.35
CA CYS A 45 0.63 0.64 -10.95
C CYS A 45 -0.82 0.54 -10.44
N LEU A 46 -1.66 1.52 -10.75
CA LEU A 46 -3.09 1.50 -10.41
C LEU A 46 -3.83 0.35 -11.09
N LYS A 47 -3.57 0.11 -12.37
CA LYS A 47 -4.17 -1.00 -13.12
C LYS A 47 -3.75 -2.36 -12.56
N ALA A 48 -2.47 -2.52 -12.20
CA ALA A 48 -1.98 -3.73 -11.56
C ALA A 48 -2.60 -3.96 -10.18
N ALA A 49 -2.72 -2.92 -9.34
CA ALA A 49 -3.37 -3.00 -8.04
C ALA A 49 -4.86 -3.38 -8.16
N SER A 50 -5.58 -2.74 -9.09
CA SER A 50 -6.99 -3.07 -9.38
C SER A 50 -7.15 -4.51 -9.87
N ASN A 51 -6.29 -4.97 -10.77
CA ASN A 51 -6.29 -6.35 -11.25
C ASN A 51 -6.03 -7.35 -10.13
N LYS A 52 -5.09 -7.07 -9.21
CA LYS A 52 -4.84 -7.91 -8.01
C LYS A 52 -6.07 -7.97 -7.11
N GLN A 53 -6.73 -6.83 -6.87
CA GLN A 53 -7.94 -6.79 -6.07
C GLN A 53 -9.08 -7.61 -6.72
N LYS A 54 -9.24 -7.50 -8.04
CA LYS A 54 -10.17 -8.33 -8.81
C LYS A 54 -9.82 -9.80 -8.73
N SER A 55 -8.54 -10.18 -8.88
CA SER A 55 -8.14 -11.59 -8.78
C SER A 55 -8.46 -12.20 -7.41
N TYR A 56 -8.28 -11.45 -6.31
CA TYR A 56 -8.69 -11.92 -4.99
C TYR A 56 -10.21 -12.08 -4.85
N ALA A 57 -10.97 -11.13 -5.38
CA ALA A 57 -12.43 -11.21 -5.39
C ALA A 57 -12.94 -12.37 -6.27
N ASP A 58 -12.32 -12.59 -7.42
CA ASP A 58 -12.65 -13.65 -8.35
C ASP A 58 -12.27 -15.03 -7.79
N LEU A 59 -11.14 -15.17 -7.07
CA LEU A 59 -10.78 -16.38 -6.31
C LEU A 59 -11.77 -16.69 -5.18
N ARG A 60 -12.38 -15.66 -4.58
CA ARG A 60 -13.42 -15.82 -3.55
C ARG A 60 -14.79 -16.15 -4.14
N ARG A 61 -15.11 -15.66 -5.35
CA ARG A 61 -16.35 -15.96 -6.09
C ARG A 61 -16.30 -17.29 -6.83
N LYS A 62 -15.12 -17.66 -7.33
CA LYS A 62 -14.79 -18.99 -7.83
C LYS A 62 -14.43 -19.82 -6.61
N GLU A 63 -15.42 -20.03 -5.75
CA GLU A 63 -15.37 -20.99 -4.65
C GLU A 63 -14.57 -22.19 -5.13
N ILE A 64 -13.48 -22.41 -4.40
CA ILE A 64 -12.46 -23.42 -4.63
C ILE A 64 -13.19 -24.66 -5.14
N LYS A 65 -12.97 -25.05 -6.40
CA LYS A 65 -13.29 -26.41 -6.84
C LYS A 65 -12.38 -27.31 -6.01
N LEU A 66 -12.72 -27.53 -4.74
CA LEU A 66 -12.26 -28.68 -4.00
C LEU A 66 -12.86 -29.82 -4.81
N GLU A 67 -12.04 -30.46 -5.65
CA GLU A 67 -12.42 -31.76 -6.17
C GLU A 67 -12.80 -32.60 -4.95
N VAL A 68 -13.88 -33.36 -5.09
CA VAL A 68 -14.32 -34.31 -4.08
C VAL A 68 -13.18 -35.32 -3.89
N GLY A 69 -12.22 -34.99 -3.03
CA GLY A 69 -10.86 -35.53 -3.10
C GLY A 69 -9.87 -34.78 -2.20
N ASP A 70 -10.00 -33.45 -2.07
CA ASP A 70 -9.35 -32.67 -1.01
C ASP A 70 -10.07 -32.86 0.34
N LYS A 71 -10.31 -34.13 0.70
CA LYS A 71 -10.80 -34.51 2.01
C LYS A 71 -9.63 -34.33 2.97
N TYR A 72 -9.83 -33.49 3.98
CA TYR A 72 -8.95 -33.43 5.13
C TYR A 72 -8.62 -34.86 5.59
N ARG A 73 -7.34 -35.25 5.51
CA ARG A 73 -6.87 -36.50 6.12
C ARG A 73 -6.89 -36.27 7.62
N SER A 74 -7.87 -36.87 8.29
CA SER A 74 -7.95 -36.88 9.75
C SER A 74 -6.62 -37.39 10.32
N ASP A 75 -5.84 -36.49 10.89
CA ASP A 75 -4.63 -36.81 11.61
C ASP A 75 -4.98 -36.98 13.10
N PRO A 76 -4.66 -38.13 13.72
CA PRO A 76 -4.86 -38.36 15.15
C PRO A 76 -4.30 -37.26 16.06
N SER A 77 -3.29 -36.51 15.61
CA SER A 77 -2.73 -35.36 16.35
C SER A 77 -3.72 -34.19 16.53
N HIS A 78 -4.71 -34.05 15.65
CA HIS A 78 -5.71 -32.98 15.71
C HIS A 78 -6.93 -33.36 16.58
N VAL A 79 -6.97 -34.60 17.06
CA VAL A 79 -8.01 -35.06 17.98
C VAL A 79 -7.71 -34.50 19.36
N ILE A 80 -8.45 -33.47 19.76
CA ILE A 80 -8.39 -32.93 21.14
C ILE A 80 -8.83 -34.05 22.07
N LYS A 81 -7.90 -34.55 22.90
CA LYS A 81 -8.22 -35.56 23.90
C LYS A 81 -9.12 -34.93 24.97
N PRO A 82 -10.26 -35.55 25.31
CA PRO A 82 -11.07 -35.07 26.41
C PRO A 82 -10.22 -35.11 27.68
N THR A 83 -10.04 -33.94 28.30
CA THR A 83 -9.36 -33.83 29.60
C THR A 83 -10.44 -33.96 30.66
N GLU A 84 -10.30 -34.92 31.57
CA GLU A 84 -11.20 -35.05 32.70
C GLU A 84 -11.01 -33.84 33.59
N VAL A 85 -12.08 -33.08 33.84
CA VAL A 85 -12.01 -31.96 34.75
C VAL A 85 -13.00 -32.10 35.88
N GLU A 86 -12.54 -31.75 37.09
CA GLU A 86 -13.32 -31.84 38.31
C GLU A 86 -14.42 -30.77 38.29
N ILE A 87 -15.64 -31.21 38.03
CA ILE A 87 -16.84 -30.37 38.11
C ILE A 87 -17.33 -30.40 39.55
N LEU A 88 -17.47 -29.23 40.17
CA LEU A 88 -18.01 -29.12 41.53
C LEU A 88 -19.49 -29.59 41.56
N PRO A 89 -20.01 -30.06 42.71
CA PRO A 89 -21.38 -30.60 42.83
C PRO A 89 -22.51 -29.65 42.43
N ASN A 90 -22.22 -28.34 42.35
CA ASN A 90 -23.10 -27.29 41.87
C ASN A 90 -23.01 -27.07 40.34
N MET A 91 -22.42 -28.02 39.59
CA MET A 91 -22.16 -27.93 38.14
C MET A 91 -21.25 -26.76 37.73
N THR A 92 -20.49 -26.16 38.66
CA THR A 92 -19.49 -25.14 38.31
C THR A 92 -18.13 -25.78 38.11
N TYR A 93 -17.44 -25.38 37.05
CA TYR A 93 -16.08 -25.77 36.76
C TYR A 93 -15.16 -24.57 37.06
N SER A 94 -14.10 -24.78 37.85
CA SER A 94 -13.07 -23.77 38.09
C SER A 94 -12.01 -23.88 36.98
N GLU A 95 -12.12 -23.03 35.96
CA GLU A 95 -11.02 -22.81 35.01
C GLU A 95 -9.83 -22.23 35.79
N ASP A 96 -8.70 -22.94 35.81
CA ASP A 96 -7.44 -22.37 36.28
C ASP A 96 -7.11 -21.17 35.39
N LEU A 97 -7.32 -19.98 35.95
CA LEU A 97 -7.18 -18.74 35.20
C LEU A 97 -5.74 -18.60 34.72
N VAL A 98 -5.58 -18.67 33.41
CA VAL A 98 -4.31 -18.44 32.73
C VAL A 98 -3.77 -17.07 33.14
N LYS A 99 -2.65 -17.07 33.87
CA LYS A 99 -2.14 -15.88 34.55
C LYS A 99 -1.78 -14.81 33.51
N ILE A 100 -2.33 -13.61 33.69
CA ILE A 100 -1.92 -12.44 32.90
C ILE A 100 -0.49 -12.10 33.31
N LEU A 101 0.46 -12.28 32.39
CA LEU A 101 1.87 -12.01 32.64
C LEU A 101 2.18 -10.52 32.58
N ALA A 102 1.53 -9.80 31.65
CA ALA A 102 1.77 -8.37 31.49
C ALA A 102 0.60 -7.66 30.79
N ARG A 103 0.43 -6.39 31.11
CA ARG A 103 -0.42 -5.45 30.37
C ARG A 103 0.47 -4.33 29.86
N GLU A 104 0.36 -4.01 28.58
CA GLU A 104 1.10 -2.92 27.94
C GLU A 104 0.11 -2.06 27.15
N VAL A 105 0.36 -0.76 27.00
CA VAL A 105 -0.47 0.11 26.16
C VAL A 105 0.39 0.67 25.05
N LYS A 106 0.07 0.32 23.80
CA LYS A 106 0.78 0.81 22.63
C LYS A 106 0.12 2.08 22.10
N GLN A 107 0.86 3.19 22.15
CA GLN A 107 0.45 4.45 21.56
C GLN A 107 0.75 4.47 20.06
N GLN A 108 -0.27 4.77 19.26
CA GLN A 108 -0.16 5.11 17.84
C GLN A 108 -0.46 6.61 17.66
N ARG A 109 -0.27 7.13 16.44
CA ARG A 109 -0.39 8.57 16.14
C ARG A 109 -1.67 9.22 16.68
N ASN A 110 -2.81 8.51 16.66
CA ASN A 110 -4.11 9.05 17.09
C ASN A 110 -4.85 8.17 18.12
N LYS A 111 -4.28 7.03 18.56
CA LYS A 111 -5.00 6.04 19.39
C LYS A 111 -4.06 5.26 20.30
N SER A 112 -4.55 4.92 21.48
CA SER A 112 -3.89 4.00 22.41
C SER A 112 -4.54 2.62 22.38
N ILE A 113 -3.75 1.55 22.26
CA ILE A 113 -4.24 0.17 22.19
C ILE A 113 -3.71 -0.61 23.40
N PRO A 114 -4.58 -1.12 24.29
CA PRO A 114 -4.16 -2.02 25.37
C PRO A 114 -3.86 -3.41 24.82
N LEU A 115 -2.74 -3.98 25.27
CA LEU A 115 -2.23 -5.30 24.95
C LEU A 115 -2.09 -6.09 26.25
N VAL A 116 -2.41 -7.38 26.19
CA VAL A 116 -2.28 -8.29 27.34
C VAL A 116 -1.50 -9.51 26.89
N LYS A 117 -0.45 -9.86 27.63
CA LYS A 117 0.31 -11.09 27.45
C LYS A 117 -0.23 -12.15 28.40
N VAL A 118 -0.63 -13.29 27.84
CA VAL A 118 -1.24 -14.41 28.55
C VAL A 118 -0.40 -15.66 28.27
N LEU A 119 -0.10 -16.43 29.33
CA LEU A 119 0.75 -17.63 29.25
C LEU A 119 -0.10 -18.88 29.02
N TRP A 120 -0.30 -19.29 27.77
CA TRP A 120 -0.95 -20.57 27.46
C TRP A 120 -0.12 -21.78 27.87
#